data_AF-A0A9J6AHA6-F1
#
_entry.id   AF-A0A9J6AHA6-F1
#
_cell.length_a   1.000
_cell.length_b   1.000
_cell.length_c   1.000
_cell.angle_alpha   90.00
_cell.angle_beta   90.00
_cell.angle_gamma   90.00
#
_symmetry.space_group_name_H-M   'P 1'
#
loop_
_entity.id
_entity.type
_entity.pdbx_description
1 polymer ?
#
loop_
_entity_poly.entity_id
_entity_poly.type
_entity_poly.pdbx_seq_one_letter_code
_entity_poly.pdbx_strand_id
1 'polypeptide(L)'
;MEKEVEGESSRVAMPPPNTGNLITILTIDGGGIRGIIPGVILAYLESQLQELDGEIARIADYFDVIAGTSTGGLVTAMLAAPNKDKRPLYAAKDITPFYIEHSPKIFPQISGLFAGAINLTKMINGPKYDGKYLHALIKRLLGGTRLHDTLTAVVIPTFDIKTLQPVIFSSYEANSKPDLDAELADICISTSAAPTFLPAYCFKTQDAQNKDREFNLIDGGVAANNPTLIAIGEVTKQTLMKHEDLFPIKPMDYGRF
;
A
#
# COMPACT_ATOMS: atom_id res chain seq x y z
N MET A 1 -45.24 9.67 -24.50
CA MET A 1 -44.15 10.64 -24.29
C MET A 1 -43.69 10.44 -22.86
N GLU A 2 -42.91 9.39 -22.63
CA GLU A 2 -42.24 9.14 -21.35
C GLU A 2 -40.77 9.41 -21.62
N LYS A 3 -40.19 10.35 -20.87
CA LYS A 3 -38.76 10.61 -20.86
C LYS A 3 -38.16 9.73 -19.77
N GLU A 4 -37.37 8.74 -20.19
CA GLU A 4 -36.41 8.08 -19.32
C GLU A 4 -35.40 9.11 -18.81
N VAL A 5 -35.24 9.15 -17.49
CA VAL A 5 -34.16 9.86 -16.82
C VAL A 5 -33.10 8.80 -16.55
N GLU A 6 -32.15 8.66 -17.48
CA GLU A 6 -30.92 7.92 -17.22
C GLU A 6 -30.07 8.74 -16.24
N GLY A 7 -29.88 8.20 -15.04
CA GLY A 7 -28.89 8.70 -14.09
C GLY A 7 -27.51 8.24 -14.53
N GLU A 8 -26.69 9.17 -15.03
CA GLU A 8 -25.25 8.95 -15.21
C GLU A 8 -24.60 8.66 -13.85
N SER A 9 -24.29 7.38 -13.61
CA SER A 9 -23.34 6.98 -12.58
C SER A 9 -21.96 7.46 -13.00
N SER A 10 -21.41 8.42 -12.26
CA SER A 10 -20.11 9.03 -12.51
C SER A 10 -18.98 8.00 -12.39
N ARG A 11 -18.68 7.30 -13.48
CA ARG A 11 -17.47 6.49 -13.64
C ARG A 11 -16.30 7.44 -13.85
N VAL A 12 -15.61 7.81 -12.77
CA VAL A 12 -14.35 8.56 -12.89
C VAL A 12 -13.33 7.63 -13.54
N ALA A 13 -12.96 7.96 -14.78
CA ALA A 13 -11.95 7.26 -15.56
C ALA A 13 -10.59 7.34 -14.85
N MET A 14 -9.75 6.32 -15.07
CA MET A 14 -8.34 6.36 -14.64
C MET A 14 -7.73 7.70 -15.08
N PRO A 15 -6.74 8.24 -14.35
CA PRO A 15 -5.77 9.08 -15.01
C PRO A 15 -5.29 8.29 -16.25
N PRO A 16 -5.39 8.84 -17.47
CA PRO A 16 -4.79 8.18 -18.62
C PRO A 16 -3.35 7.81 -18.27
N PRO A 17 -2.78 6.73 -18.84
CA PRO A 17 -1.37 6.43 -18.61
C PRO A 17 -0.58 7.72 -18.74
N ASN A 18 0.22 8.08 -17.74
CA ASN A 18 0.81 9.42 -17.69
C ASN A 18 1.62 9.70 -18.98
N THR A 19 2.06 8.63 -19.67
CA THR A 19 2.60 8.66 -21.04
C THR A 19 2.32 7.38 -21.85
N GLY A 20 1.51 7.46 -22.91
CA GLY A 20 1.45 6.44 -23.99
C GLY A 20 0.49 5.26 -23.81
N ASN A 21 0.71 4.17 -24.55
CA ASN A 21 -0.12 2.95 -24.58
C ASN A 21 0.34 1.86 -23.58
N LEU A 22 1.24 2.19 -22.65
CA LEU A 22 1.82 1.24 -21.69
C LEU A 22 1.34 1.59 -20.29
N ILE A 23 1.21 0.57 -19.43
CA ILE A 23 0.96 0.74 -18.00
C ILE A 23 2.26 0.46 -17.25
N THR A 24 2.69 1.40 -16.42
CA THR A 24 3.94 1.35 -15.65
C THR A 24 3.65 0.97 -14.20
N ILE A 25 4.30 -0.09 -13.73
CA ILE A 25 4.09 -0.64 -12.37
C ILE A 25 5.42 -0.70 -11.65
N LEU A 26 5.51 -0.04 -10.49
CA LEU A 26 6.60 -0.18 -9.53
C LEU A 26 6.17 -1.09 -8.39
N THR A 27 6.95 -2.12 -8.07
CA THR A 27 6.69 -3.01 -6.93
C THR A 27 7.86 -3.00 -5.95
N ILE A 28 7.53 -2.98 -4.66
CA ILE A 28 8.52 -2.91 -3.57
C ILE A 28 8.25 -4.02 -2.56
N ASP A 29 9.21 -4.92 -2.40
CA ASP A 29 9.10 -6.07 -1.52
C ASP A 29 9.12 -5.68 -0.03
N GLY A 30 8.54 -6.55 0.80
CA GLY A 30 8.68 -6.51 2.24
C GLY A 30 10.08 -6.92 2.71
N GLY A 31 10.52 -6.39 3.86
CA GLY A 31 11.87 -6.68 4.34
C GLY A 31 12.33 -6.05 5.65
N GLY A 32 11.46 -5.36 6.39
CA GLY A 32 11.83 -4.65 7.62
C GLY A 32 12.88 -3.57 7.35
N ILE A 33 13.93 -3.50 8.18
CA ILE A 33 15.04 -2.55 8.02
C ILE A 33 15.70 -2.57 6.62
N ARG A 34 15.57 -3.69 5.89
CA ARG A 34 16.12 -3.83 4.54
C ARG A 34 15.43 -2.94 3.51
N GLY A 35 14.37 -2.20 3.87
CA GLY A 35 13.80 -1.11 3.06
C GLY A 35 14.79 -0.04 2.62
N ILE A 36 15.94 0.05 3.30
CA ILE A 36 17.07 0.88 2.87
C ILE A 36 17.55 0.47 1.47
N ILE A 37 17.55 -0.82 1.14
CA ILE A 37 18.04 -1.33 -0.16
C ILE A 37 17.18 -0.77 -1.32
N PRO A 38 15.85 -1.00 -1.38
CA PRO A 38 15.03 -0.36 -2.41
C PRO A 38 15.02 1.17 -2.29
N GLY A 39 15.16 1.74 -1.08
CA GLY A 39 15.30 3.19 -0.90
C GLY A 39 16.50 3.78 -1.64
N VAL A 40 17.66 3.14 -1.59
CA VAL A 40 18.86 3.55 -2.35
C VAL A 40 18.63 3.44 -3.86
N ILE A 41 18.01 2.36 -4.33
CA ILE A 41 17.71 2.15 -5.76
C ILE A 41 16.74 3.21 -6.26
N LEU A 42 15.68 3.49 -5.50
CA LEU A 42 14.67 4.50 -5.85
C LEU A 42 15.25 5.91 -5.85
N ALA A 43 16.15 6.23 -4.90
CA ALA A 43 16.84 7.51 -4.89
C ALA A 43 17.67 7.73 -6.15
N TYR A 44 18.37 6.69 -6.61
CA TYR A 44 19.13 6.74 -7.87
C TYR A 44 18.20 6.84 -9.09
N LEU A 45 17.11 6.06 -9.13
CA LEU A 45 16.14 6.13 -10.22
C LEU A 45 15.53 7.54 -10.32
N GLU A 46 15.07 8.09 -9.20
CA GLU A 46 14.47 9.43 -9.17
C GLU A 46 15.47 10.51 -9.55
N SER A 47 16.75 10.38 -9.18
CA SER A 47 17.78 11.35 -9.60
C SER A 47 18.03 11.31 -11.10
N GLN A 48 18.02 10.12 -11.73
CA GLN A 48 18.14 10.00 -13.17
C GLN A 48 16.92 10.58 -13.91
N LEU A 49 15.71 10.43 -13.35
CA LEU A 49 14.51 11.08 -13.89
C LEU A 49 14.59 12.60 -13.76
N GLN A 50 15.12 13.11 -12.64
CA GLN A 50 15.33 14.55 -12.42
C GLN A 50 16.39 15.15 -13.35
N GLU A 51 17.43 14.39 -13.72
CA GLU A 51 18.41 14.81 -14.73
C GLU A 51 17.77 14.98 -16.12
N LEU A 52 16.76 14.18 -16.44
CA LEU A 52 16.06 14.22 -17.73
C LEU A 52 14.97 15.29 -17.77
N ASP A 53 14.12 15.35 -16.76
CA ASP A 53 12.85 16.12 -16.79
C ASP A 53 12.78 17.24 -15.74
N GLY A 54 13.84 17.41 -14.93
CA GLY A 54 13.99 18.50 -13.97
C GLY A 54 13.76 18.12 -12.49
N GLU A 55 14.24 18.98 -11.58
CA GLU A 55 14.32 18.70 -10.13
C GLU A 55 12.97 18.41 -9.43
N ILE A 56 11.86 18.84 -10.05
CA ILE A 56 10.53 18.62 -9.49
C ILE A 56 10.01 17.19 -9.74
N ALA A 57 10.62 16.45 -10.66
CA ALA A 57 10.24 15.09 -11.02
C ALA A 57 10.29 14.15 -9.81
N ARG A 58 9.27 13.30 -9.68
CA ARG A 58 9.14 12.31 -8.60
C ARG A 58 8.72 10.97 -9.15
N ILE A 59 9.03 9.89 -8.43
CA ILE A 59 8.62 8.52 -8.81
C ILE A 59 7.13 8.43 -9.17
N ALA A 60 6.24 9.06 -8.40
CA ALA A 60 4.79 9.03 -8.64
C ALA A 60 4.35 9.69 -9.95
N ASP A 61 5.20 10.48 -10.62
CA ASP A 61 4.89 11.08 -11.91
C ASP A 61 5.03 10.08 -13.07
N TYR A 62 5.83 9.02 -12.88
CA TYR A 62 6.21 8.08 -13.95
C TYR A 62 5.58 6.70 -13.81
N PHE A 63 5.04 6.38 -12.64
CA PHE A 63 4.43 5.08 -12.36
C PHE A 63 2.92 5.24 -12.17
N ASP A 64 2.16 4.59 -13.05
CA ASP A 64 0.70 4.52 -12.97
C ASP A 64 0.24 3.72 -11.74
N VAL A 65 1.09 2.79 -11.27
CA VAL A 65 0.85 2.00 -10.06
C VAL A 65 2.12 1.85 -9.22
N ILE A 66 1.99 2.07 -7.91
CA ILE A 66 3.04 1.74 -6.94
C ILE A 66 2.48 0.70 -5.94
N ALA A 67 3.06 -0.49 -5.93
CA ALA A 67 2.68 -1.57 -5.05
C ALA A 67 3.76 -1.85 -4.01
N GLY A 68 3.35 -2.16 -2.79
CA GLY A 68 4.31 -2.38 -1.71
C GLY A 68 3.79 -3.24 -0.59
N THR A 69 4.60 -4.21 -0.14
CA THR A 69 4.28 -5.05 1.02
C THR A 69 5.11 -4.63 2.23
N SER A 70 4.51 -4.54 3.41
CA SER A 70 5.23 -4.24 4.65
C SER A 70 5.99 -2.92 4.55
N THR A 71 7.29 -2.93 4.83
CA THR A 71 8.21 -1.83 4.57
C THR A 71 8.07 -1.26 3.15
N GLY A 72 7.88 -2.09 2.12
CA GLY A 72 7.58 -1.62 0.77
C GLY A 72 6.27 -0.85 0.69
N GLY A 73 5.24 -1.26 1.45
CA GLY A 73 3.97 -0.52 1.56
C GLY A 73 4.10 0.81 2.30
N LEU A 74 5.00 0.92 3.28
CA LEU A 74 5.38 2.20 3.88
C LEU A 74 6.03 3.14 2.85
N VAL A 75 6.96 2.60 2.06
CA VAL A 75 7.63 3.36 0.99
C VAL A 75 6.62 3.79 -0.09
N THR A 76 5.70 2.91 -0.48
CA THR A 76 4.59 3.23 -1.38
C THR A 76 3.79 4.42 -0.86
N ALA A 77 3.40 4.42 0.41
CA ALA A 77 2.67 5.55 1.00
C ALA A 77 3.51 6.84 1.04
N MET A 78 4.81 6.76 1.34
CA MET A 78 5.70 7.94 1.32
C MET A 78 5.79 8.59 -0.06
N LEU A 79 5.80 7.76 -1.12
CA LEU A 79 5.93 8.21 -2.51
C LEU A 79 4.59 8.63 -3.13
N ALA A 80 3.47 8.10 -2.64
CA ALA A 80 2.15 8.32 -3.25
C ALA A 80 1.22 9.24 -2.44
N ALA A 81 1.42 9.41 -1.13
CA ALA A 81 0.59 10.29 -0.32
C ALA A 81 0.85 11.76 -0.69
N PRO A 82 -0.21 12.59 -0.86
CA PRO A 82 -0.06 14.00 -1.18
C PRO A 82 0.36 14.82 0.05
N ASN A 83 1.31 15.74 -0.15
CA ASN A 83 1.53 16.86 0.75
C ASN A 83 0.55 18.01 0.44
N LYS A 84 0.73 19.17 1.12
CA LYS A 84 -0.13 20.35 0.95
C LYS A 84 -0.16 20.91 -0.48
N ASP A 85 0.91 20.69 -1.23
CA ASP A 85 1.09 21.17 -2.61
C ASP A 85 0.68 20.11 -3.64
N LYS A 86 -0.02 19.04 -3.24
CA LYS A 86 -0.39 17.90 -4.09
C LYS A 86 0.82 17.25 -4.78
N ARG A 87 1.97 17.24 -4.10
CA ARG A 87 3.19 16.50 -4.48
C ARG A 87 3.45 15.36 -3.49
N PRO A 88 4.26 14.34 -3.85
CA PRO A 88 4.62 13.27 -2.92
C PRO A 88 5.13 13.78 -1.58
N LEU A 89 4.71 13.13 -0.50
CA LEU A 89 5.12 13.48 0.86
C LEU A 89 6.64 13.43 1.04
N TYR A 90 7.30 12.49 0.36
CA TYR A 90 8.74 12.31 0.35
C TYR A 90 9.29 12.23 -1.07
N ALA A 91 10.51 12.72 -1.26
CA ALA A 91 11.32 12.33 -2.40
C ALA A 91 11.96 10.96 -2.12
N ALA A 92 12.32 10.22 -3.16
CA ALA A 92 12.92 8.90 -2.99
C ALA A 92 14.25 8.94 -2.20
N LYS A 93 15.02 10.03 -2.33
CA LYS A 93 16.24 10.27 -1.56
C LYS A 93 16.03 10.35 -0.04
N ASP A 94 14.81 10.65 0.40
CA ASP A 94 14.48 10.83 1.82
C ASP A 94 14.16 9.49 2.52
N ILE A 95 13.91 8.42 1.76
CA ILE A 95 13.55 7.09 2.29
C ILE A 95 14.68 6.52 3.16
N THR A 96 15.92 6.56 2.69
CA THR A 96 17.06 5.99 3.42
C THR A 96 17.33 6.75 4.73
N PRO A 97 17.43 8.10 4.75
CA PRO A 97 17.50 8.88 5.97
C PRO A 97 16.36 8.57 6.95
N PHE A 98 15.13 8.42 6.46
CA PHE A 98 13.99 8.05 7.29
C PHE A 98 14.22 6.72 8.01
N TYR A 99 14.64 5.68 7.30
CA TYR A 99 14.92 4.39 7.94
C TYR A 99 16.08 4.48 8.93
N ILE A 100 17.16 5.22 8.61
CA ILE A 100 18.29 5.38 9.52
C ILE A 100 17.85 6.05 10.83
N GLU A 101 17.00 7.08 10.76
CA GLU A 101 16.54 7.81 11.94
C GLU A 101 15.54 7.00 12.77
N HIS A 102 14.55 6.39 12.12
CA HIS A 102 13.38 5.84 12.81
C HIS A 102 13.55 4.38 13.21
N SER A 103 14.37 3.61 12.50
CA SER A 103 14.47 2.16 12.75
C SER A 103 15.01 1.77 14.12
N PRO A 104 15.99 2.48 14.73
CA PRO A 104 16.40 2.18 16.10
C PRO A 104 15.29 2.39 17.14
N LYS A 105 14.33 3.28 16.84
CA LYS A 105 13.18 3.59 17.70
C LYS A 105 12.01 2.63 17.46
N ILE A 106 11.85 2.14 16.23
CA ILE A 106 10.86 1.10 15.86
C ILE A 106 11.33 -0.28 16.38
N PHE A 107 12.62 -0.58 16.26
CA PHE A 107 13.24 -1.87 16.58
C PHE A 107 14.36 -1.71 17.62
N PRO A 108 14.05 -1.23 18.84
CA PRO A 108 15.06 -0.99 19.86
C PRO A 108 15.80 -2.28 20.21
N GLN A 109 17.12 -2.23 20.10
CA GLN A 109 17.98 -3.34 20.51
C GLN A 109 18.17 -3.28 22.03
N ILE A 110 17.86 -4.38 22.71
CA ILE A 110 18.16 -4.52 24.14
C ILE A 110 19.64 -4.89 24.25
N SER A 111 20.46 -3.96 24.74
CA SER A 111 21.89 -4.19 25.02
C SER A 111 22.14 -4.14 26.53
N GLY A 112 22.99 -5.05 27.03
CA GLY A 112 23.39 -5.12 28.46
C GLY A 112 23.54 -6.54 29.00
N LEU A 113 24.13 -6.66 30.21
CA LEU A 113 24.45 -7.95 30.86
C LEU A 113 23.23 -8.86 31.13
N PHE A 114 22.02 -8.29 31.13
CA PHE A 114 20.76 -9.03 31.35
C PHE A 114 19.89 -9.16 30.08
N ALA A 115 20.42 -8.82 28.90
CA ALA A 115 19.66 -8.82 27.65
C ALA A 115 19.05 -10.20 27.31
N GLY A 116 19.75 -11.29 27.63
CA GLY A 116 19.25 -12.66 27.40
C GLY A 116 18.00 -12.99 28.21
N ALA A 117 17.96 -12.62 29.50
CA ALA A 117 16.80 -12.86 30.36
C ALA A 117 15.60 -11.99 29.98
N ILE A 118 15.83 -10.73 29.61
CA ILE A 118 14.77 -9.80 29.17
C ILE A 118 14.18 -10.24 27.82
N ASN A 119 15.00 -10.71 26.88
CA ASN A 119 14.51 -11.23 25.61
C ASN A 119 13.63 -12.48 25.79
N LEU A 120 14.01 -13.39 26.69
CA LEU A 120 13.26 -14.63 26.92
C LEU A 120 11.88 -14.34 27.56
N THR A 121 11.83 -13.43 28.52
CA THR A 121 10.55 -13.01 29.14
C THR A 121 9.65 -12.24 28.17
N LYS A 122 10.21 -11.40 27.28
CA LYS A 122 9.44 -10.73 26.22
C LYS A 122 8.86 -11.70 25.20
N MET A 123 9.61 -12.74 24.80
CA MET A 123 9.12 -13.75 23.85
C MET A 123 7.89 -14.52 24.37
N ILE A 124 7.72 -14.64 25.68
CA ILE A 124 6.62 -15.39 26.29
C ILE A 124 5.34 -14.52 26.43
N ASN A 125 5.48 -13.19 26.46
CA ASN A 125 4.39 -12.27 26.79
C ASN A 125 3.83 -11.46 25.59
N GLY A 126 4.25 -11.75 24.35
CA GLY A 126 3.70 -11.09 23.17
C GLY A 126 4.74 -10.82 22.06
N PRO A 127 4.42 -9.92 21.11
CA PRO A 127 5.33 -9.58 20.02
C PRO A 127 6.62 -8.93 20.53
N LYS A 128 7.72 -9.09 19.78
CA LYS A 128 9.05 -8.57 20.14
C LYS A 128 9.06 -7.06 20.37
N TYR A 129 8.24 -6.32 19.62
CA TYR A 129 8.09 -4.88 19.67
C TYR A 129 6.61 -4.51 19.87
N ASP A 130 6.35 -3.41 20.58
CA ASP A 130 4.98 -2.99 20.94
C ASP A 130 4.24 -2.22 19.83
N GLY A 131 4.95 -1.81 18.78
CA GLY A 131 4.42 -1.04 17.65
C GLY A 131 4.05 0.42 17.96
N LYS A 132 4.11 0.87 19.21
CA LYS A 132 3.57 2.19 19.61
C LYS A 132 4.26 3.34 18.89
N TYR A 133 5.59 3.30 18.81
CA TYR A 133 6.36 4.31 18.10
C TYR A 133 6.04 4.33 16.60
N LEU A 134 5.95 3.15 15.97
CA LEU A 134 5.60 3.02 14.56
C LEU A 134 4.21 3.59 14.27
N HIS A 135 3.22 3.26 15.09
CA HIS A 135 1.84 3.73 14.92
C HIS A 135 1.77 5.26 15.06
N ALA A 136 2.39 5.81 16.10
CA ALA A 136 2.40 7.26 16.32
C ALA A 136 3.12 8.01 15.19
N LEU A 137 4.24 7.45 14.68
CA LEU A 137 4.98 8.01 13.57
C LEU A 137 4.14 8.02 12.29
N ILE A 138 3.56 6.89 11.91
CA ILE A 138 2.76 6.75 10.68
C ILE A 138 1.54 7.68 10.75
N LYS A 139 0.79 7.68 11.85
CA LYS A 139 -0.39 8.55 12.04
C LYS A 139 -0.02 10.03 11.95
N ARG A 140 1.14 10.42 12.48
CA ARG A 140 1.62 11.81 12.39
C ARG A 140 1.97 12.21 10.95
N LEU A 141 2.56 11.30 10.18
CA LEU A 141 3.00 11.59 8.81
C LEU A 141 1.85 11.62 7.81
N LEU A 142 0.94 10.65 7.91
CA LEU A 142 -0.15 10.48 6.96
C LEU A 142 -1.44 11.19 7.40
N GLY A 143 -1.53 11.63 8.67
CA GLY A 143 -2.71 12.35 9.16
C GLY A 143 -4.00 11.58 8.86
N GLY A 144 -4.99 12.29 8.30
CA GLY A 144 -6.25 11.71 7.85
C GLY A 144 -6.30 11.35 6.35
N THR A 145 -5.15 11.25 5.67
CA THR A 145 -5.08 10.86 4.26
C THR A 145 -5.66 9.47 4.07
N ARG A 146 -6.58 9.32 3.12
CA ARG A 146 -7.23 8.06 2.77
C ARG A 146 -6.62 7.43 1.53
N LEU A 147 -6.99 6.19 1.27
CA LEU A 147 -6.50 5.44 0.11
C LEU A 147 -6.83 6.13 -1.22
N HIS A 148 -8.01 6.75 -1.36
CA HIS A 148 -8.39 7.49 -2.57
C HIS A 148 -7.64 8.83 -2.76
N ASP A 149 -6.99 9.35 -1.71
CA ASP A 149 -6.25 10.61 -1.79
C ASP A 149 -4.87 10.45 -2.46
N THR A 150 -4.41 9.23 -2.73
CA THR A 150 -3.07 8.98 -3.28
C THR A 150 -2.90 9.57 -4.69
N LEU A 151 -1.70 10.08 -4.97
CA LEU A 151 -1.37 10.76 -6.22
C LEU A 151 -1.33 9.84 -7.44
N THR A 152 -1.07 8.55 -7.20
CA THR A 152 -1.11 7.48 -8.18
C THR A 152 -1.82 6.28 -7.57
N ALA A 153 -2.18 5.27 -8.38
CA ALA A 153 -2.81 4.07 -7.85
C ALA A 153 -1.82 3.31 -6.96
N VAL A 154 -2.27 2.86 -5.80
CA VAL A 154 -1.46 2.04 -4.91
C VAL A 154 -2.08 0.68 -4.66
N VAL A 155 -1.22 -0.31 -4.43
CA VAL A 155 -1.63 -1.69 -4.10
C VAL A 155 -0.82 -2.17 -2.89
N ILE A 156 -1.48 -2.32 -1.75
CA ILE A 156 -0.85 -2.67 -0.47
C ILE A 156 -1.55 -3.92 0.11
N PRO A 157 -0.93 -5.11 0.04
CA PRO A 157 -1.48 -6.31 0.63
C PRO A 157 -1.36 -6.32 2.15
N THR A 158 -2.32 -6.96 2.79
CA THR A 158 -2.38 -7.31 4.21
C THR A 158 -3.03 -8.69 4.36
N PHE A 159 -3.06 -9.24 5.57
CA PHE A 159 -3.78 -10.50 5.84
C PHE A 159 -4.70 -10.34 7.05
N ASP A 160 -5.97 -10.68 6.91
CA ASP A 160 -6.94 -10.61 8.00
C ASP A 160 -7.01 -11.94 8.76
N ILE A 161 -6.65 -11.92 10.04
CA ILE A 161 -6.57 -13.13 10.88
C ILE A 161 -7.94 -13.62 11.36
N LYS A 162 -8.97 -12.79 11.30
CA LYS A 162 -10.34 -13.17 11.71
C LYS A 162 -11.05 -13.88 10.58
N THR A 163 -10.89 -13.40 9.34
CA THR A 163 -11.47 -14.02 8.14
C THR A 163 -10.55 -15.04 7.48
N LEU A 164 -9.27 -15.09 7.87
CA LEU A 164 -8.23 -15.95 7.29
C LEU A 164 -8.06 -15.74 5.78
N GLN A 165 -8.13 -14.49 5.33
CA GLN A 165 -8.02 -14.11 3.92
C GLN A 165 -7.07 -12.93 3.72
N PRO A 166 -6.36 -12.86 2.58
CA PRO A 166 -5.70 -11.64 2.16
C PRO A 166 -6.69 -10.48 2.02
N VAL A 167 -6.29 -9.30 2.48
CA VAL A 167 -7.01 -8.05 2.21
C VAL A 167 -6.07 -7.14 1.44
N ILE A 168 -6.45 -6.85 0.19
CA ILE A 168 -5.67 -6.00 -0.71
C ILE A 168 -6.28 -4.60 -0.69
N PHE A 169 -5.54 -3.63 -0.15
CA PHE A 169 -5.90 -2.23 -0.25
C PHE A 169 -5.39 -1.70 -1.59
N SER A 170 -6.31 -1.55 -2.52
CA SER A 170 -6.06 -1.14 -3.89
C SER A 170 -6.86 0.13 -4.16
N SER A 171 -6.22 1.20 -4.66
CA SER A 171 -6.94 2.42 -5.08
C SER A 171 -8.03 2.12 -6.10
N TYR A 172 -7.88 1.02 -6.85
CA TYR A 172 -8.88 0.55 -7.80
C TYR A 172 -10.13 -0.04 -7.14
N GLU A 173 -9.96 -0.80 -6.06
CA GLU A 173 -11.08 -1.40 -5.34
C GLU A 173 -11.83 -0.36 -4.50
N ALA A 174 -11.11 0.62 -3.94
CA ALA A 174 -11.66 1.70 -3.10
C ALA A 174 -12.84 2.44 -3.76
N ASN A 175 -12.79 2.61 -5.08
CA ASN A 175 -13.86 3.27 -5.85
C ASN A 175 -15.17 2.46 -5.89
N SER A 176 -15.07 1.13 -5.80
CA SER A 176 -16.22 0.21 -5.88
C SER A 176 -16.67 -0.30 -4.50
N LYS A 177 -15.77 -0.25 -3.52
CA LYS A 177 -15.93 -0.79 -2.17
C LYS A 177 -15.50 0.26 -1.16
N PRO A 178 -16.44 1.12 -0.71
CA PRO A 178 -16.14 2.21 0.23
C PRO A 178 -15.49 1.74 1.53
N ASP A 179 -15.75 0.50 1.94
CA ASP A 179 -15.16 -0.14 3.11
C ASP A 179 -13.66 -0.43 2.97
N LEU A 180 -13.12 -0.45 1.74
CA LEU A 180 -11.69 -0.54 1.47
C LEU A 180 -10.99 0.83 1.39
N ASP A 181 -11.74 1.94 1.35
CA ASP A 181 -11.18 3.29 1.46
C ASP A 181 -10.84 3.65 2.91
N ALA A 182 -9.84 2.96 3.45
CA ALA A 182 -9.34 3.18 4.80
C ALA A 182 -8.33 4.34 4.87
N GLU A 183 -8.06 4.82 6.09
CA GLU A 183 -6.93 5.74 6.31
C GLU A 183 -5.63 5.05 5.91
N LEU A 184 -4.79 5.76 5.15
CA LEU A 184 -3.51 5.22 4.68
C LEU A 184 -2.60 4.86 5.86
N ALA A 185 -2.75 5.56 6.99
CA ALA A 185 -2.07 5.22 8.24
C ALA A 185 -2.44 3.81 8.76
N ASP A 186 -3.73 3.47 8.74
CA ASP A 186 -4.21 2.15 9.18
C ASP A 186 -3.70 1.04 8.25
N ILE A 187 -3.70 1.29 6.95
CA ILE A 187 -3.18 0.38 5.92
C ILE A 187 -1.67 0.15 6.13
N CYS A 188 -0.89 1.23 6.31
CA CYS A 188 0.56 1.18 6.51
C CYS A 188 0.96 0.44 7.79
N ILE A 189 0.24 0.68 8.89
CA ILE A 189 0.45 -0.03 10.15
C ILE A 189 0.16 -1.53 9.94
N SER A 190 -0.97 -1.84 9.31
CA SER A 190 -1.41 -3.22 9.06
C SER A 190 -0.43 -4.00 8.22
N THR A 191 -0.02 -3.47 7.05
CA THR A 191 0.90 -4.18 6.15
C THR A 191 2.26 -4.43 6.76
N SER A 192 2.67 -3.63 7.76
CA SER A 192 3.96 -3.75 8.45
C SER A 192 3.93 -4.61 9.72
N ALA A 193 2.75 -5.09 10.14
CA ALA A 193 2.54 -5.78 11.41
C ALA A 193 3.01 -7.25 11.36
N ALA A 194 4.32 -7.48 11.21
CA ALA A 194 4.90 -8.80 11.01
C ALA A 194 4.67 -9.71 12.23
N PRO A 195 4.10 -10.93 12.04
CA PRO A 195 3.88 -11.86 13.14
C PRO A 195 5.14 -12.11 13.95
N THR A 196 4.99 -12.26 15.27
CA THR A 196 6.07 -12.37 16.27
C THR A 196 6.91 -11.10 16.48
N PHE A 197 6.90 -10.14 15.55
CA PHE A 197 7.64 -8.88 15.67
C PHE A 197 6.77 -7.73 16.16
N LEU A 198 5.58 -7.55 15.59
CA LEU A 198 4.66 -6.46 15.88
C LEU A 198 3.25 -7.01 16.16
N PRO A 199 2.43 -6.31 16.97
CA PRO A 199 1.05 -6.72 17.22
C PRO A 199 0.19 -6.58 15.95
N ALA A 200 -0.82 -7.43 15.81
CA ALA A 200 -1.88 -7.23 14.82
C ALA A 200 -2.56 -5.87 15.03
N TYR A 201 -3.06 -5.29 13.95
CA TYR A 201 -3.71 -3.99 13.95
C TYR A 201 -5.20 -4.13 13.66
N CYS A 202 -6.01 -3.50 14.50
CA CYS A 202 -7.46 -3.55 14.41
C CYS A 202 -8.03 -2.16 14.21
N PHE A 203 -8.90 -2.00 13.21
CA PHE A 203 -9.63 -0.77 12.95
C PHE A 203 -10.96 -1.10 12.25
N LYS A 204 -11.79 -0.08 12.04
CA LYS A 204 -13.08 -0.21 11.39
C LYS A 204 -13.24 0.79 10.26
N THR A 205 -13.95 0.39 9.23
CA THR A 205 -14.50 1.27 8.19
C THR A 205 -16.00 1.05 8.07
N GLN A 206 -16.63 1.74 7.12
CA GLN A 206 -18.05 1.59 6.81
C GLN A 206 -18.22 1.18 5.36
N ASP A 207 -19.14 0.25 5.11
CA ASP A 207 -19.55 -0.11 3.75
C ASP A 207 -20.53 0.91 3.15
N ALA A 208 -20.96 0.67 1.91
CA ALA A 208 -21.92 1.53 1.21
C ALA A 208 -23.29 1.62 1.91
N GLN A 209 -23.60 0.72 2.84
CA GLN A 209 -24.82 0.70 3.65
C GLN A 209 -24.59 1.27 5.07
N ASN A 210 -23.45 1.92 5.30
CA ASN A 210 -23.01 2.46 6.59
C ASN A 210 -22.87 1.39 7.70
N LYS A 211 -22.67 0.13 7.32
CA LYS A 211 -22.42 -0.95 8.28
C LYS A 211 -20.93 -1.02 8.58
N ASP A 212 -20.62 -1.15 9.87
CA ASP A 212 -19.26 -1.35 10.36
C ASP A 212 -18.63 -2.61 9.72
N ARG A 213 -17.50 -2.43 9.04
CA ARG A 213 -16.57 -3.51 8.68
C ARG A 213 -15.36 -3.42 9.60
N GLU A 214 -15.09 -4.52 10.31
CA GLU A 214 -13.93 -4.64 11.18
C GLU A 214 -12.79 -5.33 10.44
N PHE A 215 -11.58 -4.79 10.59
CA PHE A 215 -10.34 -5.35 10.07
C PHE A 215 -9.45 -5.80 11.20
N ASN A 216 -8.88 -7.00 11.09
CA ASN A 216 -7.95 -7.58 12.07
C ASN A 216 -6.69 -8.02 11.34
N LEU A 217 -5.80 -7.08 11.06
CA LEU A 217 -4.78 -7.25 10.04
C LEU A 217 -3.38 -7.48 10.59
N ILE A 218 -2.64 -8.28 9.85
CA ILE A 218 -1.19 -8.50 10.00
C ILE A 218 -0.48 -8.25 8.67
N ASP A 219 0.85 -8.35 8.72
CA ASP A 219 1.74 -8.05 7.60
C ASP A 219 1.35 -8.74 6.30
N GLY A 220 1.40 -7.97 5.20
CA GLY A 220 1.08 -8.46 3.86
C GLY A 220 2.01 -9.54 3.36
N GLY A 221 3.20 -9.70 3.96
CA GLY A 221 4.16 -10.76 3.67
C GLY A 221 3.63 -12.16 3.97
N VAL A 222 2.58 -12.28 4.80
CA VAL A 222 1.84 -13.54 5.00
C VAL A 222 1.03 -13.91 3.75
N ALA A 223 0.56 -12.93 2.99
CA ALA A 223 -0.13 -13.13 1.72
C ALA A 223 0.85 -13.14 0.53
N ALA A 224 1.64 -12.09 0.37
CA ALA A 224 2.60 -11.91 -0.71
C ALA A 224 3.72 -10.94 -0.30
N ASN A 225 4.90 -11.45 0.05
CA ASN A 225 6.06 -10.59 0.38
C ASN A 225 6.55 -9.77 -0.84
N ASN A 226 6.41 -10.33 -2.04
CA ASN A 226 6.62 -9.63 -3.30
C ASN A 226 5.24 -9.37 -3.92
N PRO A 227 4.77 -8.10 -4.00
CA PRO A 227 3.42 -7.77 -4.46
C PRO A 227 3.29 -7.73 -5.99
N THR A 228 4.31 -8.13 -6.76
CA THR A 228 4.32 -7.98 -8.23
C THR A 228 3.13 -8.64 -8.90
N LEU A 229 2.84 -9.91 -8.56
CA LEU A 229 1.72 -10.61 -9.16
C LEU A 229 0.36 -10.05 -8.71
N ILE A 230 0.27 -9.55 -7.48
CA ILE A 230 -0.93 -8.88 -6.96
C ILE A 230 -1.19 -7.58 -7.74
N ALA A 231 -0.15 -6.77 -7.96
CA ALA A 231 -0.24 -5.53 -8.71
C ALA A 231 -0.67 -5.76 -10.17
N ILE A 232 -0.04 -6.73 -10.84
CA ILE A 232 -0.42 -7.13 -12.22
C ILE A 232 -1.88 -7.62 -12.25
N GLY A 233 -2.30 -8.43 -11.27
CA GLY A 233 -3.67 -8.92 -11.15
C GLY A 233 -4.68 -7.78 -11.01
N GLU A 234 -4.42 -6.81 -10.15
CA GLU A 234 -5.27 -5.63 -9.96
C GLU A 234 -5.38 -4.79 -11.24
N VAL A 235 -4.26 -4.49 -11.89
CA VAL A 235 -4.24 -3.75 -13.17
C VAL A 235 -5.01 -4.50 -14.27
N THR A 236 -4.81 -5.82 -14.36
CA THR A 236 -5.48 -6.66 -15.36
C THR A 236 -6.99 -6.70 -15.13
N LYS A 237 -7.42 -6.89 -13.88
CA LYS A 237 -8.84 -6.89 -13.49
C LYS A 237 -9.51 -5.57 -13.90
N GLN A 238 -8.86 -4.44 -13.63
CA GLN A 238 -9.37 -3.12 -14.02
C GLN A 238 -9.43 -2.92 -15.53
N THR A 239 -8.41 -3.39 -16.26
CA THR A 239 -8.39 -3.32 -17.72
C THR A 239 -9.53 -4.14 -18.32
N LEU A 240 -9.79 -5.34 -17.79
CA LEU A 240 -10.91 -6.20 -18.21
C LEU A 240 -12.27 -5.57 -17.90
N MET A 241 -12.46 -4.99 -16.71
CA MET A 241 -13.72 -4.33 -16.33
C MET A 241 -14.04 -3.10 -17.19
N LYS A 242 -13.04 -2.42 -17.74
CA LYS A 242 -13.24 -1.29 -18.68
C LYS A 242 -13.54 -1.74 -20.09
N HIS A 243 -13.09 -2.94 -20.43
CA HIS A 243 -13.24 -3.56 -21.74
C HIS A 243 -14.18 -4.76 -21.66
N GLU A 244 -15.30 -4.64 -20.93
CA GLU A 244 -16.37 -5.65 -20.95
C GLU A 244 -16.89 -5.92 -22.37
N ASP A 245 -16.65 -5.00 -23.32
CA ASP A 245 -16.94 -5.16 -24.75
C ASP A 245 -15.84 -5.91 -25.55
N LEU A 246 -14.64 -6.14 -25.02
CA LEU A 246 -13.54 -6.81 -25.75
C LEU A 246 -13.57 -8.34 -25.63
N PHE A 247 -14.34 -8.91 -24.71
CA PHE A 247 -14.44 -10.35 -24.53
C PHE A 247 -15.90 -10.84 -24.55
N PRO A 248 -16.47 -11.15 -25.72
CA PRO A 248 -17.76 -11.85 -25.83
C PRO A 248 -17.62 -13.34 -25.52
N ILE A 249 -16.73 -13.74 -24.61
CA ILE A 249 -16.55 -15.15 -24.25
C ILE A 249 -17.50 -15.46 -23.10
N LYS A 250 -18.59 -16.16 -23.43
CA LYS A 250 -19.51 -16.69 -22.43
C LYS A 250 -18.77 -17.69 -21.54
N PRO A 251 -18.96 -17.69 -20.21
CA PRO A 251 -18.26 -18.57 -19.25
C PRO A 251 -18.42 -20.10 -19.44
N MET A 252 -18.99 -20.57 -20.55
CA MET A 252 -19.20 -22.00 -20.85
C MET A 252 -18.69 -22.46 -22.22
N ASP A 253 -18.01 -21.63 -23.00
CA ASP A 253 -17.40 -22.10 -24.26
C ASP A 253 -16.09 -22.85 -23.99
N TYR A 254 -16.19 -24.07 -23.45
CA TYR A 254 -15.13 -25.07 -23.47
C TYR A 254 -15.04 -25.71 -24.86
N GLY A 255 -14.57 -24.92 -25.83
CA GLY A 255 -14.16 -25.41 -27.15
C GLY A 255 -12.67 -25.75 -27.17
N ARG A 256 -12.36 -27.02 -26.87
CA ARG A 256 -11.11 -27.76 -27.17
C ARG A 256 -9.77 -27.05 -26.93
N PHE A 257 -9.10 -27.46 -25.85
CA PHE A 257 -7.78 -28.10 -25.94
C PHE A 257 -7.77 -29.33 -25.05
#